data_AF-A0A930NXV8-F1
#
_entry.id   AF-A0A930NXV8-F1
#
_cell.length_a   1.000
_cell.length_b   1.000
_cell.length_c   1.000
_cell.angle_alpha   90.00
_cell.angle_beta   90.00
_cell.angle_gamma   90.00
#
_symmetry.space_group_name_H-M   'P 1'
#
loop_
_entity.id
_entity.type
_entity.pdbx_description
1 polymer ?
#
loop_
_entity_poly.entity_id
_entity_poly.type
_entity_poly.pdbx_seq_one_letter_code
_entity_poly.pdbx_strand_id
1 'polypeptide(L)'
;MGKIIGIDLGTTNSCVAVMEGGKPVVIPNAEGMRTTPSVVAFTKNGERLVGEPAKRQAVTNADRTISSIKRHMGTDYKVSIDGKDYTPQEISAMMLQKLKTDAESYLGEKVTQAVITVPAYFN
;
A
#
# COMPACT_ATOMS: atom_id res chain seq x y z
N MET A 1 -7.66 14.49 18.97
CA MET A 1 -6.38 13.95 18.45
C MET A 1 -6.74 12.70 17.67
N GLY A 2 -6.42 12.63 16.38
CA GLY A 2 -6.84 11.49 15.54
C GLY A 2 -6.17 10.19 15.98
N LYS A 3 -6.80 9.04 15.70
CA LYS A 3 -6.19 7.73 15.99
C LYS A 3 -4.89 7.55 15.19
N ILE A 4 -3.88 6.97 15.84
CA ILE A 4 -2.65 6.51 15.18
C ILE A 4 -2.89 5.08 14.71
N ILE A 5 -2.64 4.81 13.43
CA ILE A 5 -2.76 3.46 12.86
C ILE A 5 -1.40 2.76 12.81
N GLY A 6 -1.42 1.43 12.96
CA GLY A 6 -0.27 0.57 12.70
C GLY A 6 -0.35 0.02 11.28
N ILE A 7 0.70 0.19 10.49
CA ILE A 7 0.78 -0.31 9.11
C ILE A 7 1.90 -1.33 9.03
N ASP A 8 1.56 -2.56 8.68
CA ASP A 8 2.52 -3.50 8.16
C ASP A 8 2.64 -3.31 6.64
N LEU A 9 3.74 -2.71 6.18
CA LEU A 9 3.99 -2.49 4.75
C LEU A 9 4.84 -3.65 4.23
N GLY A 10 4.29 -4.82 3.91
CA GLY A 10 5.09 -5.96 3.48
C GLY A 10 5.52 -5.92 2.01
N THR A 11 6.41 -6.85 1.62
CA THR A 11 6.83 -7.00 0.22
C THR A 11 5.71 -7.52 -0.66
N THR A 12 4.91 -8.46 -0.14
CA THR A 12 3.84 -9.14 -0.90
C THR A 12 2.46 -8.68 -0.48
N ASN A 13 2.23 -8.52 0.83
CA ASN A 13 0.95 -8.10 1.40
C ASN A 13 1.22 -7.01 2.42
N SER A 14 0.27 -6.11 2.56
CA SER A 14 0.25 -5.09 3.59
C SER A 14 -1.01 -5.21 4.44
N CYS A 15 -0.95 -4.73 5.67
CA CYS A 15 -2.04 -4.79 6.65
C CYS A 15 -2.10 -3.48 7.42
N VAL A 16 -3.29 -3.11 7.89
CA VAL A 16 -3.50 -1.93 8.74
C VAL A 16 -4.34 -2.29 9.95
N ALA A 17 -3.93 -1.79 11.12
CA ALA A 17 -4.58 -2.03 12.40
C ALA A 17 -4.69 -0.74 13.21
N VAL A 18 -5.59 -0.74 14.18
CA VAL A 18 -5.83 0.40 15.09
C VAL A 18 -6.11 -0.12 16.50
N MET A 19 -5.88 0.71 17.52
CA MET A 19 -6.25 0.40 18.89
C MET A 19 -7.70 0.81 19.16
N GLU A 20 -8.52 -0.14 19.60
CA GLU A 20 -9.91 0.10 20.02
C GLU A 20 -10.18 -0.57 21.36
N GLY A 21 -10.66 0.19 22.35
CA GLY A 21 -10.94 -0.34 23.69
C GLY A 21 -9.74 -1.04 24.34
N GLY A 22 -8.52 -0.57 24.05
CA GLY A 22 -7.28 -1.17 24.56
C GLY A 22 -6.83 -2.45 23.84
N LYS A 23 -7.51 -2.87 22.76
CA LYS A 23 -7.15 -4.05 21.97
C LYS A 23 -6.75 -3.66 20.54
N PRO A 24 -5.76 -4.32 19.94
CA PRO A 24 -5.44 -4.13 18.53
C PRO A 24 -6.53 -4.79 17.67
N VAL A 25 -7.04 -4.05 16.69
CA VAL A 25 -8.05 -4.50 15.72
C VAL A 25 -7.49 -4.32 14.31
N VAL A 26 -7.51 -5.38 13.51
CA VAL A 26 -7.15 -5.32 12.08
C VAL A 26 -8.34 -4.80 11.28
N ILE A 27 -8.10 -3.75 10.49
CA ILE A 27 -9.12 -3.10 9.67
C ILE A 27 -9.26 -3.87 8.35
N PRO A 28 -10.48 -4.29 7.94
CA PRO A 28 -10.70 -4.82 6.60
C PRO A 28 -10.56 -3.71 5.55
N ASN A 29 -9.97 -4.02 4.40
CA ASN A 29 -9.92 -3.11 3.25
C ASN A 29 -11.30 -2.99 2.57
N ALA A 30 -11.42 -2.08 1.61
CA ALA A 30 -12.64 -1.90 0.82
C ALA A 30 -13.13 -3.20 0.12
N GLU A 31 -12.25 -4.16 -0.12
CA GLU A 31 -12.56 -5.46 -0.68
C GLU A 31 -13.00 -6.51 0.36
N GLY A 32 -13.11 -6.14 1.64
CA GLY A 32 -13.52 -7.01 2.75
C GLY A 32 -12.40 -7.92 3.31
N MET A 33 -11.16 -7.75 2.83
CA MET A 33 -10.01 -8.57 3.21
C MET A 33 -9.16 -7.88 4.29
N ARG A 34 -8.56 -8.66 5.18
CA ARG A 34 -7.68 -8.14 6.25
C ARG A 34 -6.25 -7.83 5.80
N THR A 35 -5.92 -8.15 4.56
CA THR A 35 -4.62 -7.85 3.95
C THR A 35 -4.83 -7.36 2.53
N THR A 36 -4.01 -6.42 2.11
CA THR A 36 -4.02 -5.84 0.77
C THR A 36 -2.74 -6.26 0.02
N PRO A 37 -2.81 -6.86 -1.17
CA PRO A 37 -1.63 -7.14 -1.98
C PRO A 37 -0.78 -5.89 -2.19
N SER A 38 0.54 -5.99 -2.04
CA SER A 38 1.49 -4.90 -2.24
C SER A 38 1.84 -4.75 -3.72
N VAL A 39 0.79 -4.42 -4.48
CA VAL A 39 0.80 -4.35 -5.95
C VAL A 39 0.14 -3.05 -6.38
N VAL A 40 0.81 -2.34 -7.27
CA VAL A 40 0.31 -1.12 -7.90
C VAL A 40 0.31 -1.35 -9.40
N ALA A 41 -0.74 -0.91 -10.08
CA ALA A 41 -0.78 -0.99 -11.53
C ALA A 41 -1.34 0.28 -12.16
N PHE A 42 -0.86 0.61 -13.35
CA PHE A 42 -1.33 1.73 -14.15
C PHE A 42 -2.14 1.20 -15.32
N THR A 43 -3.38 1.65 -15.46
CA THR A 43 -4.22 1.30 -16.61
C THR A 43 -3.74 2.06 -17.85
N LYS A 44 -4.23 1.65 -19.03
CA LYS A 44 -3.95 2.38 -20.29
C LYS A 44 -4.45 3.82 -20.28
N ASN A 45 -5.44 4.12 -19.43
CA ASN A 45 -6.05 5.43 -19.32
C ASN A 45 -5.39 6.29 -18.22
N GLY A 46 -4.29 5.82 -17.63
CA GLY A 46 -3.55 6.52 -16.57
C GLY A 46 -4.17 6.38 -15.17
N GLU A 47 -5.22 5.58 -14.99
CA GLU A 47 -5.78 5.30 -13.67
C GLU A 47 -4.84 4.39 -12.87
N ARG A 48 -4.73 4.65 -11.57
CA ARG A 48 -3.94 3.83 -10.65
C ARG A 48 -4.84 2.83 -9.94
N LEU A 49 -4.52 1.55 -10.10
CA LEU A 49 -5.09 0.46 -9.32
C LEU A 49 -4.10 0.04 -8.23
N VAL A 50 -4.61 -0.28 -7.04
CA VAL A 50 -3.79 -0.67 -5.89
C VAL A 50 -4.44 -1.85 -5.18
N GLY A 51 -3.64 -2.85 -4.80
CA GLY A 51 -4.15 -4.02 -4.09
C GLY A 51 -4.74 -5.08 -5.01
N GLU A 52 -5.91 -5.62 -4.63
CA GLU A 52 -6.54 -6.73 -5.35
C GLU A 52 -6.90 -6.38 -6.81
N PRO A 53 -7.45 -5.19 -7.13
CA PRO A 53 -7.68 -4.81 -8.53
C PRO A 53 -6.41 -4.80 -9.38
N ALA A 54 -5.27 -4.35 -8.83
CA ALA A 54 -3.99 -4.35 -9.52
C ALA A 54 -3.47 -5.78 -9.74
N LYS A 55 -3.57 -6.62 -8.70
CA LYS A 55 -3.14 -8.02 -8.76
C LYS A 55 -3.91 -8.84 -9.80
N ARG A 56 -5.24 -8.63 -9.91
CA ARG A 56 -6.10 -9.38 -10.85
C ARG A 56 -5.70 -9.22 -12.31
N GLN A 57 -5.19 -8.04 -12.69
CA GLN A 57 -4.77 -7.77 -14.07
C GLN A 57 -3.27 -7.99 -14.32
N ALA A 58 -2.51 -8.45 -13.33
CA ALA A 58 -1.05 -8.49 -13.41
C ALA A 58 -0.53 -9.33 -14.59
N VAL A 59 -1.28 -10.35 -15.01
CA VAL A 59 -0.92 -11.22 -16.14
C VAL A 59 -1.16 -10.52 -17.49
N THR A 60 -2.28 -9.80 -17.63
CA THR A 60 -2.67 -9.14 -18.90
C THR A 60 -2.08 -7.75 -19.06
N ASN A 61 -1.57 -7.16 -17.97
CA ASN A 61 -0.97 -5.83 -17.93
C ASN A 61 0.38 -5.84 -17.17
N ALA A 62 1.23 -6.81 -17.50
CA ALA A 62 2.49 -7.05 -16.78
C ALA A 62 3.43 -5.83 -16.79
N ASP A 63 3.60 -5.18 -17.93
CA ASP A 63 4.53 -4.04 -18.11
C ASP A 63 4.13 -2.80 -17.30
N ARG A 64 2.87 -2.73 -16.87
CA ARG A 64 2.33 -1.62 -16.07
C ARG A 64 1.94 -2.03 -14.66
N THR A 65 2.32 -3.23 -14.24
CA THR A 65 2.02 -3.76 -12.90
C THR A 65 3.29 -3.97 -12.10
N ILE A 66 3.40 -3.25 -11.01
CA ILE A 66 4.55 -3.24 -10.11
C ILE A 66 4.21 -4.07 -8.88
N SER A 67 5.04 -5.07 -8.60
CA SER A 67 4.98 -5.88 -7.39
C SER A 67 6.35 -5.92 -6.71
N SER A 68 6.39 -6.34 -5.44
CA SER A 68 7.64 -6.51 -4.69
C SER A 68 8.53 -5.26 -4.58
N ILE A 69 7.97 -4.06 -4.74
CA ILE A 69 8.75 -2.81 -4.79
C ILE A 69 9.57 -2.56 -3.51
N LYS A 70 9.13 -3.13 -2.37
CA LYS A 70 9.86 -3.06 -1.09
C LYS A 70 11.28 -3.62 -1.17
N ARG A 71 11.58 -4.52 -2.13
CA ARG A 71 12.95 -5.03 -2.37
C ARG A 71 13.91 -3.98 -2.89
N HIS A 72 13.39 -2.88 -3.45
CA HIS A 72 14.16 -1.79 -4.03
C HIS A 72 14.15 -0.53 -3.14
N MET A 73 13.47 -0.56 -1.99
CA MET A 73 13.43 0.57 -1.07
C MET A 73 14.83 0.91 -0.55
N GLY A 74 15.17 2.20 -0.53
CA GLY A 74 16.49 2.67 -0.10
C GLY A 74 17.56 2.70 -1.21
N THR A 75 17.20 2.36 -2.46
CA THR A 75 18.12 2.45 -3.60
C THR A 75 17.72 3.55 -4.59
N ASP A 76 18.52 3.74 -5.64
CA ASP A 76 18.29 4.63 -6.78
C ASP A 76 17.45 4.00 -7.89
N TYR A 77 16.87 2.82 -7.64
CA TYR A 77 16.02 2.11 -8.58
C TYR A 77 14.83 2.97 -9.04
N LYS A 78 14.43 2.80 -10.30
CA LYS A 78 13.27 3.47 -10.88
C LYS A 78 12.46 2.50 -11.71
N VAL A 79 11.15 2.64 -11.64
CA VAL A 79 10.21 2.00 -12.56
C VAL A 79 9.74 3.06 -13.56
N SER A 80 9.93 2.81 -14.86
CA SER A 80 9.44 3.71 -15.90
C SER A 80 8.11 3.21 -16.43
N ILE A 81 7.07 4.05 -16.34
CA ILE A 81 5.72 3.77 -16.82
C ILE A 81 5.31 4.92 -17.73
N ASP A 82 5.04 4.63 -19.01
CA ASP A 82 4.60 5.61 -20.02
C ASP A 82 5.51 6.86 -20.10
N GLY A 83 6.83 6.65 -20.00
CA GLY A 83 7.82 7.75 -20.06
C GLY A 83 7.96 8.57 -18.78
N LYS A 84 7.31 8.14 -17.69
CA LYS A 84 7.49 8.73 -16.36
C LYS A 84 8.15 7.72 -15.42
N ASP A 85 9.21 8.18 -14.77
CA ASP A 85 9.90 7.40 -13.75
C ASP A 85 9.24 7.57 -12.38
N TYR A 86 9.17 6.45 -11.66
CA TYR A 86 8.71 6.38 -10.28
C TYR A 86 9.77 5.68 -9.41
N THR A 87 10.02 6.28 -8.26
CA THR A 87 10.88 5.72 -7.22
C THR A 87 10.12 4.65 -6.40
N PRO A 88 10.83 3.73 -5.73
CA PRO A 88 10.25 2.79 -4.78
C PRO A 88 9.35 3.47 -3.73
N GLN A 89 9.79 4.64 -3.26
CA GLN A 89 9.09 5.45 -2.26
C GLN A 89 7.75 5.95 -2.80
N GLU A 90 7.68 6.40 -4.05
CA GLU A 90 6.43 6.85 -4.68
C GLU A 90 5.44 5.70 -4.88
N ILE A 91 5.90 4.54 -5.32
CA ILE A 91 5.04 3.36 -5.47
C ILE A 91 4.56 2.85 -4.10
N SER A 92 5.44 2.79 -3.10
CA SER A 92 5.05 2.46 -1.72
C SER A 92 4.10 3.49 -1.12
N ALA A 93 4.22 4.78 -1.47
CA ALA A 93 3.27 5.80 -1.03
C ALA A 93 1.86 5.57 -1.58
N MET A 94 1.71 5.04 -2.79
CA MET A 94 0.40 4.65 -3.35
C MET A 94 -0.24 3.51 -2.53
N MET A 95 0.57 2.56 -2.07
CA MET A 95 0.12 1.52 -1.12
C MET A 95 -0.34 2.13 0.20
N LEU A 96 0.45 3.03 0.79
CA LEU A 96 0.12 3.69 2.05
C LEU A 96 -1.15 4.56 1.94
N GLN A 97 -1.37 5.22 0.80
CA GLN A 97 -2.59 5.99 0.55
C GLN A 97 -3.83 5.10 0.53
N LYS A 98 -3.77 3.91 -0.07
CA LYS A 98 -4.89 2.96 -0.01
C LYS A 98 -5.16 2.50 1.42
N LEU A 99 -4.14 2.08 2.16
CA LEU A 99 -4.30 1.62 3.55
C LEU A 99 -4.86 2.71 4.47
N LYS A 100 -4.39 3.96 4.28
CA LYS A 100 -4.96 5.13 4.96
C LYS A 100 -6.43 5.32 4.61
N THR A 101 -6.78 5.27 3.32
CA THR A 101 -8.17 5.48 2.86
C THR A 101 -9.11 4.40 3.41
N ASP A 102 -8.67 3.14 3.41
CA ASP A 102 -9.40 2.02 4.00
C ASP A 102 -9.60 2.25 5.52
N ALA A 103 -8.56 2.71 6.24
CA ALA A 103 -8.66 3.03 7.66
C ALA A 103 -9.57 4.23 7.97
N GLU A 104 -9.48 5.32 7.19
CA GLU A 104 -10.36 6.48 7.34
C GLU A 104 -11.83 6.10 7.10
N SER A 105 -12.09 5.23 6.13
CA SER A 105 -13.44 4.76 5.80
C SER A 105 -14.02 3.91 6.93
N TYR A 106 -13.20 3.06 7.55
CA TYR A 106 -13.59 2.25 8.71
C TYR A 106 -13.85 3.10 9.96
N LEU A 107 -12.98 4.09 10.21
CA LEU A 107 -13.04 4.92 11.43
C LEU A 107 -14.06 6.06 11.34
N GLY A 108 -14.45 6.48 10.13
CA GLY A 108 -15.32 7.64 9.91
C GLY A 108 -14.65 8.99 10.18
N GLU A 109 -13.33 9.03 10.30
CA GLU A 109 -12.54 10.23 10.58
C GLU A 109 -11.20 10.24 9.82
N LYS A 110 -10.52 11.39 9.81
CA LYS A 110 -9.22 11.55 9.14
C LYS A 110 -8.08 10.95 9.96
N VAL A 111 -7.18 10.24 9.27
CA VAL A 111 -5.98 9.66 9.85
C VAL A 111 -4.75 10.40 9.34
N THR A 112 -4.01 11.01 10.26
CA THR A 112 -2.83 11.84 9.93
C THR A 112 -1.52 11.29 10.47
N GLN A 113 -1.57 10.24 11.30
CA GLN A 113 -0.42 9.67 11.97
C GLN A 113 -0.43 8.14 11.84
N ALA A 114 0.75 7.56 11.65
CA ALA A 114 0.91 6.12 11.55
C ALA A 114 2.26 5.66 12.12
N VAL A 115 2.31 4.40 12.56
CA VAL A 115 3.54 3.64 12.82
C VAL A 115 3.68 2.63 11.70
N ILE A 116 4.82 2.60 11.00
CA ILE A 116 5.04 1.74 9.82
C ILE A 116 6.15 0.74 10.11
N THR A 117 5.93 -0.53 9.77
CA THR A 117 6.92 -1.60 9.96
C THR A 117 8.02 -1.58 8.89
N VAL A 118 9.23 -1.92 9.30
CA VAL A 118 10.36 -2.23 8.41
C VAL A 118 11.03 -3.53 8.87
N PRO A 119 11.72 -4.27 7.98
CA PRO A 119 12.57 -5.38 8.40
C PRO A 119 13.59 -4.92 9.44
N ALA A 120 13.93 -5.77 10.41
CA ALA A 120 14.92 -5.42 11.43
C ALA A 120 16.33 -5.14 10.86
N TYR A 121 16.61 -5.67 9.68
CA TYR A 121 17.88 -5.51 8.95
C TYR A 121 17.82 -4.41 7.88
N PHE A 122 16.85 -3.51 7.94
CA PHE A 122 16.76 -2.40 6.97
C PHE A 122 17.83 -1.34 7.25
N ASN A 123 18.46 -0.82 6.21
CA ASN A 123 19.59 0.13 6.27
C ASN A 123 19.17 1.53 5.82
#